data_AF-A0A929ET30-F1
#
_entry.id   AF-A0A929ET30-F1
#
_cell.length_a   1.000
_cell.length_b   1.000
_cell.length_c   1.000
_cell.angle_alpha   90.00
_cell.angle_beta   90.00
_cell.angle_gamma   90.00
#
_symmetry.space_group_name_H-M   'P 1'
#
loop_
_entity.id
_entity.type
_entity.pdbx_description
1 polymer ?
#
loop_
_entity_poly.entity_id
_entity_poly.type
_entity_poly.pdbx_seq_one_letter_code
_entity_poly.pdbx_strand_id
1 'polypeptide(L)'
;PIKVEDGDVMVFMNFRSDRARELTNSFIDPDFDGFERERQINLGEFITLTEYKKDFKAPVAFPSEKLNNVLGAYVSSLGLHQLRIAETEKYAHVTFFFNGGRDEPFEGEDRILVPSPNIDTYDLQPSMSAAEVADQLVKAIDSNKYDMIICNFANADMVGHSGNYDAAVKAVETLDNCLGRVWSALKQVGGEMLVTADHGNAELMTDEESGQPHTAHTHNPVPLIYAGRAASCVDQGSLADIAPTLLSLMDLPIPDEMGKHLLVNLNDTDH
;
A
#
# COMPACT_ATOMS: atom_id res chain seq x y z
N PRO A 1 -16.28 41.65 -13.47
CA PRO A 1 -15.50 40.40 -13.54
C PRO A 1 -14.06 40.69 -14.00
N ILE A 2 -13.07 40.15 -13.30
CA ILE A 2 -11.68 40.17 -13.76
C ILE A 2 -11.56 39.10 -14.85
N LYS A 3 -10.90 39.44 -15.95
CA LYS A 3 -10.59 38.53 -17.04
C LYS A 3 -9.11 38.14 -16.94
N VAL A 4 -8.79 36.96 -17.45
CA VAL A 4 -7.40 36.56 -17.67
C VAL A 4 -6.95 37.19 -18.98
N GLU A 5 -5.82 37.89 -18.94
CA GLU A 5 -5.26 38.62 -20.07
C GLU A 5 -3.87 38.08 -20.46
N ASP A 6 -3.36 38.53 -21.61
CA ASP A 6 -2.02 38.13 -22.05
C ASP A 6 -0.97 38.68 -21.08
N GLY A 7 0.01 37.84 -20.73
CA GLY A 7 1.05 38.15 -19.75
C GLY A 7 0.68 37.88 -18.29
N ASP A 8 -0.58 37.52 -18.00
CA ASP A 8 -0.96 37.11 -16.65
C ASP A 8 -0.28 35.79 -16.24
N VAL A 9 -0.04 35.64 -14.95
CA VAL A 9 0.44 34.40 -14.34
C VAL A 9 -0.71 33.74 -13.60
N MET A 10 -0.97 32.47 -13.91
CA MET A 10 -1.99 31.66 -13.25
C MET A 10 -1.35 30.62 -12.35
N VAL A 11 -1.82 30.51 -11.12
CA VAL A 11 -1.46 29.43 -10.19
C VAL A 11 -2.71 28.61 -9.90
N PHE A 12 -2.75 27.37 -10.39
CA PHE A 12 -3.86 26.46 -10.16
C PHE A 12 -3.62 25.70 -8.86
N MET A 13 -4.30 26.10 -7.79
CA MET A 13 -4.13 25.58 -6.43
C MET A 13 -4.78 24.19 -6.16
N ASN A 14 -5.23 23.48 -7.18
CA ASN A 14 -5.77 22.12 -7.00
C ASN A 14 -4.61 21.14 -6.80
N PHE A 15 -4.56 20.40 -5.70
CA PHE A 15 -3.52 19.37 -5.54
C PHE A 15 -3.89 18.03 -6.18
N ARG A 16 -5.16 17.84 -6.58
CA ARG A 16 -5.67 16.60 -7.18
C ARG A 16 -5.81 16.75 -8.70
N SER A 17 -5.16 15.85 -9.42
CA SER A 17 -4.90 16.00 -10.85
C SER A 17 -6.08 15.64 -11.76
N ASP A 18 -6.86 14.62 -11.42
CA ASP A 18 -7.94 14.06 -12.25
C ASP A 18 -8.87 15.12 -12.85
N ARG A 19 -9.44 15.98 -12.00
CA ARG A 19 -10.37 17.05 -12.41
C ARG A 19 -9.68 18.35 -12.83
N ALA A 20 -8.39 18.51 -12.55
CA ALA A 20 -7.64 19.71 -12.92
C ALA A 20 -7.12 19.66 -14.37
N ARG A 21 -7.04 18.47 -14.97
CA ARG A 21 -6.45 18.22 -16.29
C ARG A 21 -7.13 18.98 -17.42
N GLU A 22 -8.46 18.86 -17.55
CA GLU A 22 -9.19 19.43 -18.69
C GLU A 22 -9.07 20.95 -18.74
N LEU A 23 -9.28 21.62 -17.60
CA LEU A 23 -9.13 23.07 -17.50
C LEU A 23 -7.70 23.50 -17.78
N THR A 24 -6.71 22.80 -17.20
CA THR A 24 -5.29 23.07 -17.47
C THR A 24 -5.00 22.96 -18.97
N ASN A 25 -5.44 21.88 -19.63
CA ASN A 25 -5.22 21.66 -21.06
C ASN A 25 -5.80 22.80 -21.90
N SER A 26 -6.98 23.32 -21.55
CA SER A 26 -7.60 24.43 -22.28
C SER A 26 -6.77 25.73 -22.30
N PHE A 27 -5.89 25.92 -21.31
CA PHE A 27 -4.98 27.07 -21.22
C PHE A 27 -3.62 26.82 -21.86
N ILE A 28 -3.03 25.64 -21.64
CA ILE A 28 -1.61 25.41 -21.95
C ILE A 28 -1.37 24.71 -23.29
N ASP A 29 -2.39 24.06 -23.86
CA ASP A 29 -2.26 23.31 -25.11
C ASP A 29 -2.59 24.23 -26.30
N PRO A 30 -1.60 24.57 -27.16
CA PRO A 30 -1.84 25.37 -28.35
C PRO A 30 -2.82 24.69 -29.32
N ASP A 31 -2.82 23.36 -29.36
CA ASP A 31 -3.60 22.55 -30.29
C ASP A 31 -4.91 22.04 -29.64
N PHE A 32 -5.31 22.60 -28.49
CA PHE A 32 -6.53 22.24 -27.78
C PHE A 32 -7.77 22.27 -28.69
N ASP A 33 -8.49 21.15 -28.75
CA ASP A 33 -9.65 20.90 -29.60
C ASP A 33 -10.92 20.50 -28.84
N GLY A 34 -10.89 20.47 -27.50
CA GLY A 34 -12.04 20.07 -26.67
C GLY A 34 -13.25 20.99 -26.79
N PHE A 35 -13.03 22.26 -27.16
CA PHE A 35 -14.06 23.23 -27.55
C PHE A 35 -13.42 24.42 -28.30
N GLU A 36 -14.24 25.19 -29.02
CA GLU A 36 -13.79 26.41 -29.71
C GLU A 36 -13.48 27.53 -28.70
N ARG A 37 -12.22 27.96 -28.67
CA ARG A 37 -11.78 29.09 -27.85
C ARG A 37 -12.09 30.39 -28.58
N GLU A 38 -12.82 31.31 -27.95
CA GLU A 38 -13.03 32.66 -28.50
C GLU A 38 -11.72 33.43 -28.72
N ARG A 39 -10.72 33.15 -27.86
CA ARG A 39 -9.37 33.71 -27.91
C ARG A 39 -8.39 32.73 -27.29
N GLN A 40 -7.20 32.62 -27.89
CA GLN A 40 -6.05 32.01 -27.25
C GLN A 40 -5.33 33.06 -26.39
N ILE A 41 -5.14 32.77 -25.11
CA ILE A 41 -4.49 33.66 -24.15
C ILE A 41 -3.02 33.28 -24.05
N ASN A 42 -2.13 34.24 -24.26
CA ASN A 42 -0.69 34.05 -24.10
C ASN A 42 -0.30 34.37 -22.66
N LEU A 43 -0.43 33.40 -21.77
CA LEU A 43 -0.05 33.55 -20.36
C LEU A 43 1.46 33.78 -20.22
N GLY A 44 1.84 34.54 -19.19
CA GLY A 44 3.24 34.62 -18.77
C GLY A 44 3.71 33.29 -18.18
N GLU A 45 2.86 32.63 -17.40
CA GLU A 45 3.10 31.28 -16.87
C GLU A 45 1.77 30.65 -16.40
N PHE A 46 1.67 29.31 -16.51
CA PHE A 46 0.61 28.54 -15.87
C PHE A 46 1.24 27.50 -14.93
N ILE A 47 1.12 27.73 -13.62
CA ILE A 47 1.74 26.91 -12.58
C ILE A 47 0.68 25.96 -12.01
N THR A 48 0.99 24.67 -11.95
CA THR A 48 0.16 23.68 -11.27
C THR A 48 0.65 23.43 -9.86
N LEU A 49 -0.24 23.14 -8.90
CA LEU A 49 0.17 22.87 -7.53
C LEU A 49 0.96 21.56 -7.43
N THR A 50 0.45 20.50 -8.09
CA THR A 50 1.09 19.18 -8.20
C THR A 50 1.19 18.78 -9.67
N GLU A 51 1.84 17.65 -9.96
CA GLU A 51 1.92 17.13 -11.32
C GLU A 51 0.55 16.62 -11.79
N TYR A 52 -0.09 17.32 -12.74
CA TYR A 52 -1.40 16.90 -13.23
C TYR A 52 -1.31 15.82 -14.30
N LYS A 53 -0.31 15.90 -15.19
CA LYS A 53 -0.04 14.95 -16.27
C LYS A 53 1.43 15.08 -16.67
N LYS A 54 2.12 13.96 -16.91
CA LYS A 54 3.56 13.93 -17.27
C LYS A 54 3.91 14.78 -18.50
N ASP A 55 2.99 14.87 -19.45
CA ASP A 55 3.24 15.58 -20.73
C ASP A 55 2.87 17.08 -20.68
N PHE A 56 2.35 17.58 -19.55
CA PHE A 56 2.07 19.01 -19.41
C PHE A 56 3.37 19.79 -19.25
N LYS A 57 3.54 20.79 -20.12
CA LYS A 57 4.68 21.71 -20.09
C LYS A 57 4.38 22.92 -19.20
N ALA A 58 3.98 22.65 -17.96
CA ALA A 58 3.66 23.65 -16.94
C ALA A 58 4.60 23.47 -15.74
N PRO A 59 5.15 24.54 -15.14
CA PRO A 59 5.88 24.41 -13.88
C PRO A 59 5.00 23.85 -12.78
N VAL A 60 5.59 22.97 -11.96
CA VAL A 60 4.91 22.30 -10.85
C VAL A 60 5.47 22.84 -9.54
N ALA A 61 4.61 23.38 -8.67
CA ALA A 61 5.03 23.95 -7.39
C ALA A 61 5.54 22.89 -6.41
N PHE A 62 4.86 21.75 -6.33
CA PHE A 62 5.23 20.58 -5.52
C PHE A 62 5.39 19.36 -6.43
N PRO A 63 6.56 19.18 -7.07
CA PRO A 63 6.80 18.05 -7.96
C PRO A 63 6.78 16.73 -7.19
N SER A 64 6.39 15.64 -7.86
CA SER A 64 6.47 14.31 -7.28
C SER A 64 7.93 13.93 -7.02
N GLU A 65 8.20 13.42 -5.83
CA GLU A 65 9.51 12.88 -5.47
C GLU A 65 9.67 11.46 -6.04
N LYS A 66 10.88 11.16 -6.52
CA LYS A 66 11.24 9.78 -6.86
C LYS A 66 11.56 9.04 -5.58
N LEU A 67 10.78 8.00 -5.28
CA LEU A 67 11.05 7.10 -4.18
C LEU A 67 12.18 6.14 -4.56
N ASN A 68 13.41 6.46 -4.13
CA ASN A 68 14.57 5.57 -4.27
C ASN A 68 14.62 4.62 -3.07
N ASN A 69 15.20 3.43 -3.28
CA ASN A 69 15.39 2.43 -2.22
C ASN A 69 14.12 2.11 -1.42
N VAL A 70 12.95 2.10 -2.05
CA VAL A 70 11.79 1.40 -1.48
C VAL A 70 12.16 -0.07 -1.24
N LEU A 71 11.57 -0.71 -0.23
CA LEU A 71 12.01 -2.02 0.26
C LEU A 71 12.21 -3.05 -0.86
N GLY A 72 11.26 -3.13 -1.80
CA GLY A 72 11.36 -4.03 -2.94
C GLY A 72 12.55 -3.75 -3.86
N ALA A 73 12.81 -2.48 -4.16
CA ALA A 73 13.95 -2.07 -4.97
C ALA A 73 15.28 -2.38 -4.28
N TYR A 74 15.34 -2.12 -2.97
CA TYR A 74 16.55 -2.30 -2.19
C TYR A 74 16.94 -3.77 -2.05
N VAL A 75 15.98 -4.63 -1.66
CA VAL A 75 16.17 -6.10 -1.60
C VAL A 75 16.60 -6.66 -2.96
N SER A 76 15.98 -6.20 -4.05
CA SER A 76 16.37 -6.58 -5.42
C SER A 76 17.81 -6.17 -5.76
N SER A 77 18.23 -4.95 -5.36
CA SER A 77 19.59 -4.46 -5.61
C SER A 77 20.69 -5.26 -4.89
N LEU A 78 20.30 -6.00 -3.84
CA LEU A 78 21.16 -6.94 -3.12
C LEU A 78 21.16 -8.36 -3.73
N GLY A 79 20.41 -8.58 -4.81
CA GLY A 79 20.30 -9.88 -5.49
C GLY A 79 19.40 -10.90 -4.79
N LEU A 80 18.58 -10.45 -3.84
CA LEU A 80 17.68 -11.30 -3.05
C LEU A 80 16.34 -11.50 -3.76
N HIS A 81 15.75 -12.69 -3.59
CA HIS A 81 14.48 -13.06 -4.18
C HIS A 81 13.33 -12.68 -3.25
N GLN A 82 12.26 -12.14 -3.82
CA GLN A 82 11.11 -11.70 -3.06
C GLN A 82 9.79 -12.10 -3.72
N LEU A 83 8.76 -12.32 -2.91
CA LEU A 83 7.42 -12.66 -3.37
C LEU A 83 6.41 -11.60 -2.92
N ARG A 84 5.53 -11.20 -3.82
CA ARG A 84 4.29 -10.47 -3.51
C ARG A 84 3.10 -11.37 -3.70
N ILE A 85 2.20 -11.43 -2.73
CA ILE A 85 1.01 -12.27 -2.83
C ILE A 85 -0.20 -11.60 -2.19
N ALA A 86 -1.32 -11.61 -2.92
CA ALA A 86 -2.60 -11.18 -2.42
C ALA A 86 -3.71 -11.76 -3.30
N GLU A 87 -4.94 -11.65 -2.82
CA GLU A 87 -6.09 -11.77 -3.71
C GLU A 87 -6.36 -10.48 -4.51
N THR A 88 -7.20 -10.55 -5.55
CA THR A 88 -7.43 -9.48 -6.54
C THR A 88 -7.60 -8.10 -5.93
N GLU A 89 -8.46 -7.95 -4.92
CA GLU A 89 -8.77 -6.66 -4.27
C GLU A 89 -7.54 -5.96 -3.71
N LYS A 90 -6.55 -6.74 -3.24
CA LYS A 90 -5.35 -6.21 -2.60
C LYS A 90 -4.07 -6.41 -3.42
N TYR A 91 -4.18 -6.91 -4.66
CA TYR A 91 -3.03 -7.14 -5.53
C TYR A 91 -2.25 -5.87 -5.85
N ALA A 92 -2.92 -4.77 -6.19
CA ALA A 92 -2.27 -3.47 -6.43
C ALA A 92 -1.53 -2.95 -5.18
N HIS A 93 -2.00 -3.32 -3.98
CA HIS A 93 -1.46 -2.87 -2.70
C HIS A 93 -0.09 -3.50 -2.43
N VAL A 94 0.05 -4.82 -2.66
CA VAL A 94 1.33 -5.52 -2.49
C VAL A 94 2.29 -5.37 -3.69
N THR A 95 1.83 -4.78 -4.80
CA THR A 95 2.63 -4.57 -6.02
C THR A 95 2.91 -3.09 -6.26
N PHE A 96 2.03 -2.41 -7.00
CA PHE A 96 2.18 -1.02 -7.43
C PHE A 96 2.40 -0.06 -6.25
N PHE A 97 1.53 -0.11 -5.23
CA PHE A 97 1.64 0.79 -4.08
C PHE A 97 2.87 0.47 -3.21
N PHE A 98 3.10 -0.80 -2.89
CA PHE A 98 4.28 -1.23 -2.13
C PHE A 98 5.60 -0.89 -2.83
N ASN A 99 5.61 -0.89 -4.17
CA ASN A 99 6.78 -0.49 -4.99
C ASN A 99 6.90 1.02 -5.23
N GLY A 100 6.16 1.85 -4.48
CA GLY A 100 6.25 3.30 -4.61
C GLY A 100 5.69 3.84 -5.93
N GLY A 101 4.65 3.19 -6.47
CA GLY A 101 3.99 3.58 -7.72
C GLY A 101 4.64 3.01 -8.99
N ARG A 102 5.41 1.92 -8.86
CA ARG A 102 6.00 1.20 -10.00
C ARG A 102 5.23 -0.09 -10.28
N ASP A 103 4.74 -0.23 -11.50
CA ASP A 103 4.00 -1.42 -11.93
C ASP A 103 4.93 -2.61 -12.28
N GLU A 104 5.99 -2.37 -13.04
CA GLU A 104 6.96 -3.40 -13.42
C GLU A 104 7.64 -4.05 -12.19
N PRO A 105 7.67 -5.39 -12.06
CA PRO A 105 8.42 -6.06 -11.01
C PRO A 105 9.90 -5.66 -10.98
N PHE A 106 10.51 -5.70 -9.79
CA PHE A 106 11.97 -5.64 -9.67
C PHE A 106 12.61 -6.99 -10.06
N GLU A 107 13.92 -7.00 -10.30
CA GLU A 107 14.63 -8.26 -10.53
C GLU A 107 14.56 -9.14 -9.28
N GLY A 108 14.26 -10.43 -9.45
CA GLY A 108 14.02 -11.34 -8.33
C GLY A 108 12.66 -11.17 -7.64
N GLU A 109 11.77 -10.29 -8.12
CA GLU A 109 10.40 -10.14 -7.62
C GLU A 109 9.42 -11.04 -8.38
N ASP A 110 8.88 -12.05 -7.71
CA ASP A 110 7.74 -12.83 -8.19
C ASP A 110 6.42 -12.32 -7.61
N ARG A 111 5.32 -12.57 -8.33
CA ARG A 111 3.97 -12.15 -7.94
C ARG A 111 2.98 -13.29 -8.08
N ILE A 112 2.17 -13.52 -7.05
CA ILE A 112 1.05 -14.46 -7.07
C ILE A 112 -0.23 -13.67 -6.86
N LEU A 113 -1.14 -13.79 -7.83
CA LEU A 113 -2.50 -13.26 -7.76
C LEU A 113 -3.46 -14.43 -7.54
N VAL A 114 -4.19 -14.40 -6.43
CA VAL A 114 -5.32 -15.29 -6.19
C VAL A 114 -6.62 -14.57 -6.60
N PRO A 115 -7.50 -15.16 -7.42
CA PRO A 115 -8.76 -14.51 -7.75
C PRO A 115 -9.63 -14.31 -6.49
N SER A 116 -10.05 -13.08 -6.22
CA SER A 116 -11.12 -12.81 -5.24
C SER A 116 -12.44 -13.43 -5.73
N PRO A 117 -13.38 -13.81 -4.84
CA PRO A 117 -14.65 -14.38 -5.25
C PRO A 117 -15.48 -13.34 -6.02
N ASN A 118 -16.12 -13.77 -7.11
CA ASN A 118 -16.97 -12.91 -7.93
C ASN A 118 -18.37 -12.80 -7.31
N ILE A 119 -18.54 -11.90 -6.36
CA ILE A 119 -19.77 -11.66 -5.60
C ILE A 119 -20.02 -10.15 -5.43
N ASP A 120 -21.28 -9.76 -5.20
CA ASP A 120 -21.66 -8.34 -5.11
C ASP A 120 -21.06 -7.65 -3.88
N THR A 121 -21.09 -8.31 -2.73
CA THR A 121 -20.52 -7.83 -1.46
C THR A 121 -19.88 -8.98 -0.70
N TYR A 122 -18.72 -8.72 -0.08
CA TYR A 122 -17.90 -9.77 0.53
C TYR A 122 -18.44 -10.34 1.85
N ASP A 123 -19.46 -9.72 2.45
CA ASP A 123 -20.17 -10.29 3.59
C ASP A 123 -20.93 -11.60 3.26
N LEU A 124 -21.22 -11.83 1.98
CA LEU A 124 -21.80 -13.09 1.49
C LEU A 124 -20.80 -14.26 1.53
N GLN A 125 -19.50 -13.97 1.46
CA GLN A 125 -18.42 -14.94 1.61
C GLN A 125 -17.26 -14.32 2.41
N PRO A 126 -17.38 -14.20 3.75
CA PRO A 126 -16.39 -13.49 4.56
C PRO A 126 -14.99 -14.10 4.56
N SER A 127 -14.90 -15.39 4.21
CA SER A 127 -13.62 -16.10 4.05
C SER A 127 -12.84 -15.65 2.81
N MET A 128 -13.50 -14.95 1.87
CA MET A 128 -12.96 -14.53 0.58
C MET A 128 -12.10 -15.64 -0.05
N SER A 129 -10.87 -15.32 -0.46
CA SER A 129 -9.90 -16.28 -0.98
C SER A 129 -8.72 -16.50 -0.03
N ALA A 130 -8.86 -16.13 1.25
CA ALA A 130 -7.79 -16.20 2.26
C ALA A 130 -7.17 -17.60 2.39
N ALA A 131 -8.00 -18.66 2.34
CA ALA A 131 -7.50 -20.03 2.44
C ALA A 131 -6.57 -20.39 1.26
N GLU A 132 -6.91 -19.96 0.04
CA GLU A 132 -6.07 -20.19 -1.15
C GLU A 132 -4.80 -19.32 -1.12
N VAL A 133 -4.90 -18.08 -0.65
CA VAL A 133 -3.71 -17.23 -0.39
C VAL A 133 -2.77 -17.93 0.61
N ALA A 134 -3.30 -18.47 1.71
CA ALA A 134 -2.51 -19.21 2.69
C ALA A 134 -1.91 -20.50 2.10
N ASP A 135 -2.62 -21.23 1.24
CA ASP A 135 -2.08 -22.41 0.55
C ASP A 135 -0.86 -22.05 -0.31
N GLN A 136 -0.94 -20.96 -1.06
CA GLN A 136 0.15 -20.49 -1.91
C GLN A 136 1.32 -19.94 -1.08
N LEU A 137 1.04 -19.26 0.03
CA LEU A 137 2.07 -18.83 0.98
C LEU A 137 2.84 -20.01 1.55
N VAL A 138 2.15 -21.04 2.06
CA VAL A 138 2.78 -22.24 2.61
C VAL A 138 3.67 -22.91 1.56
N LYS A 139 3.18 -23.08 0.33
CA LYS A 139 3.99 -23.62 -0.78
C LYS A 139 5.23 -22.77 -1.08
N ALA A 140 5.09 -21.45 -1.07
CA ALA A 140 6.20 -20.53 -1.30
C ALA A 140 7.25 -20.62 -0.18
N ILE A 141 6.82 -20.69 1.07
CA ILE A 141 7.68 -20.87 2.25
C ILE A 141 8.43 -22.21 2.16
N ASP A 142 7.71 -23.31 1.93
CA ASP A 142 8.29 -24.66 1.85
C ASP A 142 9.31 -24.80 0.71
N SER A 143 9.18 -23.99 -0.35
CA SER A 143 10.11 -23.98 -1.47
C SER A 143 11.50 -23.44 -1.12
N ASN A 144 11.64 -22.68 -0.03
CA ASN A 144 12.87 -21.96 0.36
C ASN A 144 13.46 -21.09 -0.78
N LYS A 145 12.61 -20.62 -1.70
CA LYS A 145 13.05 -19.82 -2.85
C LYS A 145 13.23 -18.33 -2.52
N TYR A 146 12.48 -17.80 -1.56
CA TYR A 146 12.35 -16.36 -1.33
C TYR A 146 13.00 -15.96 -0.01
N ASP A 147 13.77 -14.87 -0.04
CA ASP A 147 14.35 -14.23 1.13
C ASP A 147 13.34 -13.33 1.84
N MET A 148 12.38 -12.76 1.09
CA MET A 148 11.31 -11.91 1.63
C MET A 148 9.96 -12.22 0.99
N ILE A 149 8.90 -12.33 1.78
CA ILE A 149 7.52 -12.52 1.30
C ILE A 149 6.63 -11.42 1.88
N ILE A 150 5.93 -10.69 1.00
CA ILE A 150 4.95 -9.67 1.37
C ILE A 150 3.56 -10.18 0.99
N CYS A 151 2.71 -10.37 1.98
CA CYS A 151 1.34 -10.84 1.81
C CYS A 151 0.32 -9.83 2.33
N ASN A 152 -0.80 -9.70 1.63
CA ASN A 152 -2.00 -9.05 2.16
C ASN A 152 -3.17 -10.05 2.20
N PHE A 153 -3.84 -10.10 3.36
CA PHE A 153 -5.15 -10.72 3.49
C PHE A 153 -6.23 -9.63 3.50
N ALA A 154 -7.16 -9.70 2.55
CA ALA A 154 -8.11 -8.61 2.29
C ALA A 154 -9.31 -8.57 3.24
N ASN A 155 -9.59 -9.69 3.92
CA ASN A 155 -10.91 -9.99 4.49
C ASN A 155 -11.41 -8.95 5.50
N ALA A 156 -10.58 -8.58 6.48
CA ALA A 156 -11.00 -7.68 7.54
C ALA A 156 -11.45 -6.32 6.99
N ASP A 157 -10.79 -5.83 5.95
CA ASP A 157 -11.12 -4.55 5.33
C ASP A 157 -12.32 -4.65 4.39
N MET A 158 -12.25 -5.57 3.42
CA MET A 158 -13.28 -5.71 2.39
C MET A 158 -14.64 -6.13 2.98
N VAL A 159 -14.63 -6.97 4.01
CA VAL A 159 -15.85 -7.34 4.74
C VAL A 159 -16.24 -6.26 5.75
N GLY A 160 -15.27 -5.56 6.35
CA GLY A 160 -15.49 -4.41 7.23
C GLY A 160 -16.34 -3.32 6.56
N HIS A 161 -16.06 -3.02 5.29
CA HIS A 161 -16.84 -2.07 4.48
C HIS A 161 -18.32 -2.42 4.31
N SER A 162 -18.75 -3.65 4.59
CA SER A 162 -20.17 -4.00 4.55
C SER A 162 -20.95 -3.49 5.77
N GLY A 163 -20.27 -3.17 6.88
CA GLY A 163 -20.93 -2.85 8.16
C GLY A 163 -21.61 -4.06 8.83
N ASN A 164 -21.45 -5.27 8.28
CA ASN A 164 -22.05 -6.49 8.82
C ASN A 164 -21.12 -7.13 9.87
N TYR A 165 -21.45 -6.92 11.15
CA TYR A 165 -20.65 -7.41 12.28
C TYR A 165 -20.40 -8.92 12.24
N ASP A 166 -21.44 -9.75 12.04
CA ASP A 166 -21.32 -11.21 12.06
C ASP A 166 -20.44 -11.73 10.90
N ALA A 167 -20.47 -11.03 9.76
CA ALA A 167 -19.58 -11.31 8.65
C ALA A 167 -18.13 -10.92 8.97
N ALA A 168 -17.91 -9.73 9.55
CA ALA A 168 -16.58 -9.27 9.95
C ALA A 168 -15.93 -10.20 10.99
N VAL A 169 -16.69 -10.73 11.95
CA VAL A 169 -16.21 -11.75 12.90
C VAL A 169 -15.69 -12.98 12.16
N LYS A 170 -16.47 -13.55 11.23
CA LYS A 170 -16.05 -14.72 10.43
C LYS A 170 -14.85 -14.44 9.54
N ALA A 171 -14.74 -13.22 9.02
CA ALA A 171 -13.58 -12.77 8.27
C ALA A 171 -12.32 -12.84 9.14
N VAL A 172 -12.35 -12.24 10.33
CA VAL A 172 -11.23 -12.24 11.29
C VAL A 172 -10.89 -13.67 11.75
N GLU A 173 -11.88 -14.51 12.05
CA GLU A 173 -11.66 -15.92 12.39
C GLU A 173 -11.00 -16.70 11.24
N THR A 174 -11.35 -16.38 9.99
CA THR A 174 -10.69 -16.99 8.81
C THR A 174 -9.22 -16.56 8.75
N LEU A 175 -8.92 -15.28 9.00
CA LEU A 175 -7.56 -14.76 9.01
C LEU A 175 -6.71 -15.42 10.09
N ASP A 176 -7.23 -15.56 11.31
CA ASP A 176 -6.53 -16.22 12.43
C ASP A 176 -6.11 -17.65 12.06
N ASN A 177 -7.02 -18.43 11.49
CA ASN A 177 -6.73 -19.78 11.01
C ASN A 177 -5.65 -19.78 9.91
N CYS A 178 -5.71 -18.84 8.96
CA CYS A 178 -4.71 -18.73 7.89
C CYS A 178 -3.32 -18.35 8.44
N LEU A 179 -3.25 -17.39 9.37
CA LEU A 179 -2.01 -16.99 10.03
C LEU A 179 -1.38 -18.14 10.81
N GLY A 180 -2.18 -18.97 11.50
CA GLY A 180 -1.69 -20.16 12.18
C GLY A 180 -1.02 -21.16 11.24
N ARG A 181 -1.54 -21.33 10.03
CA ARG A 181 -0.96 -22.20 8.98
C ARG A 181 0.35 -21.63 8.45
N VAL A 182 0.38 -20.34 8.14
CA VAL A 182 1.58 -19.63 7.65
C VAL A 182 2.70 -19.68 8.68
N TRP A 183 2.38 -19.40 9.95
CA TRP A 183 3.34 -19.52 11.05
C TRP A 183 3.91 -20.93 11.20
N SER A 184 3.04 -21.94 11.11
CA SER A 184 3.46 -23.35 11.21
C SER A 184 4.45 -23.74 10.11
N ALA A 185 4.30 -23.19 8.90
CA ALA A 185 5.24 -23.40 7.79
C ALA A 185 6.56 -22.64 8.01
N LEU A 186 6.50 -21.35 8.35
CA LEU A 186 7.69 -20.53 8.62
C LEU A 186 8.58 -21.13 9.71
N LYS A 187 7.96 -21.61 10.80
CA LYS A 187 8.68 -22.25 11.90
C LYS A 187 9.47 -23.49 11.47
N GLN A 188 9.00 -24.23 10.47
CA GLN A 188 9.68 -25.44 9.97
C GLN A 188 10.95 -25.12 9.17
N VAL A 189 10.96 -23.98 8.48
CA VAL A 189 12.12 -23.53 7.70
C VAL A 189 13.02 -22.55 8.46
N GLY A 190 12.71 -22.26 9.72
CA GLY A 190 13.45 -21.31 10.54
C GLY A 190 13.24 -19.85 10.13
N GLY A 191 12.13 -19.55 9.46
CA GLY A 191 11.75 -18.20 9.07
C GLY A 191 11.09 -17.41 10.20
N GLU A 192 10.95 -16.11 9.97
CA GLU A 192 10.35 -15.15 10.90
C GLU A 192 9.14 -14.48 10.27
N MET A 193 8.22 -13.99 11.10
CA MET A 193 6.98 -13.36 10.65
C MET A 193 6.75 -12.06 11.40
N LEU A 194 6.39 -11.02 10.65
CA LEU A 194 5.81 -9.80 11.18
C LEU A 194 4.36 -9.70 10.71
N VAL A 195 3.41 -9.64 11.63
CA VAL A 195 1.98 -9.44 11.35
C VAL A 195 1.61 -8.03 11.77
N THR A 196 1.08 -7.26 10.83
CA THR A 196 0.59 -5.90 11.05
C THR A 196 -0.58 -5.60 10.10
N ALA A 197 -1.11 -4.38 10.15
CA ALA A 197 -2.14 -3.90 9.23
C ALA A 197 -1.74 -2.54 8.67
N ASP A 198 -2.30 -2.16 7.52
CA ASP A 198 -2.14 -0.85 6.90
C ASP A 198 -3.05 0.21 7.54
N HIS A 199 -4.20 -0.21 8.09
CA HIS A 199 -5.10 0.62 8.90
C HIS A 199 -6.12 -0.26 9.65
N GLY A 200 -6.96 0.37 10.48
CA GLY A 200 -8.12 -0.27 11.10
C GLY A 200 -9.39 -0.20 10.23
N ASN A 201 -10.34 -1.09 10.51
CA ASN A 201 -11.70 -1.15 9.92
C ASN A 201 -12.58 -2.06 10.78
N ALA A 202 -12.34 -3.38 10.74
CA ALA A 202 -13.20 -4.41 11.33
C ALA A 202 -13.39 -4.34 12.85
N GLU A 203 -12.56 -3.58 13.57
CA GLU A 203 -12.70 -3.39 15.01
C GLU A 203 -13.84 -2.42 15.39
N LEU A 204 -14.37 -1.65 14.43
CA LEU A 204 -15.52 -0.77 14.61
C LEU A 204 -16.55 -0.99 13.48
N MET A 205 -17.58 -1.79 13.77
CA MET A 205 -18.62 -2.17 12.79
C MET A 205 -19.94 -1.42 12.96
N THR A 206 -20.09 -0.64 14.03
CA THR A 206 -21.30 0.14 14.33
C THR A 206 -20.88 1.53 14.79
N ASP A 207 -21.52 2.56 14.22
CA ASP A 207 -21.35 3.94 14.67
C ASP A 207 -22.15 4.16 15.97
N GLU A 208 -21.46 4.47 17.07
CA GLU A 208 -22.09 4.55 18.40
C GLU A 208 -23.10 5.71 18.51
N GLU A 209 -22.93 6.80 17.75
CA GLU A 209 -23.81 7.97 17.81
C GLU A 209 -25.13 7.73 17.07
N SER A 210 -25.08 7.15 15.87
CA SER A 210 -26.24 6.93 15.01
C SER A 210 -26.85 5.53 15.10
N GLY A 211 -26.11 4.56 15.64
CA GLY A 211 -26.46 3.14 15.64
C GLY A 211 -26.47 2.49 14.26
N GLN A 212 -25.98 3.18 13.22
CA GLN A 212 -25.90 2.66 11.86
C GLN A 212 -24.65 1.80 11.67
N PRO A 213 -24.64 0.92 10.65
CA PRO A 213 -23.44 0.19 10.28
C PRO A 213 -22.29 1.14 9.96
N HIS A 214 -21.13 0.93 10.59
CA HIS A 214 -19.91 1.66 10.29
C HIS A 214 -19.18 0.95 9.16
N THR A 215 -18.95 1.66 8.05
CA THR A 215 -18.43 1.09 6.79
C THR A 215 -17.10 1.72 6.37
N ALA A 216 -16.52 2.58 7.19
CA ALA A 216 -15.29 3.31 6.89
C ALA A 216 -14.09 2.73 7.64
N HIS A 217 -12.88 3.11 7.23
CA HIS A 217 -11.68 2.87 8.02
C HIS A 217 -11.74 3.65 9.33
N THR A 218 -10.98 3.20 10.31
CA THR A 218 -10.82 3.90 11.60
C THR A 218 -9.48 4.64 11.64
N HIS A 219 -9.22 5.32 12.76
CA HIS A 219 -7.95 5.99 13.03
C HIS A 219 -7.21 5.29 14.18
N ASN A 220 -7.64 4.06 14.51
CA ASN A 220 -7.06 3.27 15.59
C ASN A 220 -5.63 2.83 15.22
N PRO A 221 -4.74 2.68 16.21
CA PRO A 221 -3.44 2.07 15.98
C PRO A 221 -3.60 0.62 15.50
N VAL A 222 -2.67 0.18 14.65
CA VAL A 222 -2.62 -1.20 14.14
C VAL A 222 -1.70 -2.07 14.99
N PRO A 223 -1.95 -3.39 15.09
CA PRO A 223 -1.08 -4.28 15.82
C PRO A 223 0.27 -4.46 15.12
N LEU A 224 1.29 -4.80 15.91
CA LEU A 224 2.55 -5.34 15.42
C LEU A 224 2.87 -6.60 16.23
N ILE A 225 2.83 -7.75 15.58
CA ILE A 225 3.14 -9.04 16.20
C ILE A 225 4.36 -9.61 15.49
N TYR A 226 5.41 -9.87 16.25
CA TYR A 226 6.61 -10.53 15.77
C TYR A 226 6.66 -11.97 16.26
N ALA A 227 6.97 -12.91 15.36
CA ALA A 227 7.17 -14.31 15.66
C ALA A 227 8.47 -14.79 15.00
N GLY A 228 9.47 -15.16 15.80
CA GLY A 228 10.80 -15.51 15.32
C GLY A 228 11.77 -15.78 16.48
N ARG A 229 13.03 -15.35 16.32
CA ARG A 229 14.03 -15.32 17.41
C ARG A 229 13.54 -14.54 18.64
N ALA A 230 14.20 -14.72 19.78
CA ALA A 230 13.92 -13.94 20.97
C ALA A 230 14.16 -12.45 20.72
N ALA A 231 13.14 -11.63 20.95
CA ALA A 231 13.21 -10.19 20.72
C ALA A 231 12.31 -9.43 21.69
N SER A 232 12.51 -8.12 21.74
CA SER A 232 11.61 -7.15 22.36
C SER A 232 11.00 -6.26 21.27
N CYS A 233 9.72 -5.91 21.44
CA CYS A 233 9.06 -4.94 20.58
C CYS A 233 8.96 -3.58 21.29
N VAL A 234 9.05 -2.50 20.54
CA VAL A 234 8.81 -1.15 21.06
C VAL A 234 7.30 -0.89 21.24
N ASP A 235 6.95 0.01 22.15
CA ASP A 235 5.55 0.31 22.48
C ASP A 235 4.84 1.18 21.43
N GLN A 236 5.59 1.93 20.61
CA GLN A 236 5.06 2.91 19.67
C GLN A 236 5.92 2.95 18.40
N GLY A 237 5.28 3.22 17.27
CA GLY A 237 5.94 3.37 15.99
C GLY A 237 4.95 3.72 14.89
N SER A 238 5.40 3.62 13.64
CA SER A 238 4.60 3.91 12.45
C SER A 238 4.83 2.89 11.34
N LEU A 239 3.99 2.93 10.31
CA LEU A 239 4.16 2.07 9.12
C LEU A 239 5.51 2.28 8.42
N ALA A 240 6.09 3.48 8.53
CA ALA A 240 7.41 3.78 7.97
C ALA A 240 8.55 2.98 8.62
N ASP A 241 8.31 2.43 9.82
CA ASP A 241 9.30 1.68 10.59
C ASP A 241 9.30 0.18 10.23
N ILE A 242 8.32 -0.30 9.45
CA ILE A 242 8.19 -1.71 9.06
C ILE A 242 9.35 -2.14 8.15
N ALA A 243 9.62 -1.38 7.09
CA ALA A 243 10.68 -1.69 6.13
C ALA A 243 12.08 -1.74 6.78
N PRO A 244 12.54 -0.75 7.56
CA PRO A 244 13.83 -0.85 8.24
C PRO A 244 13.86 -1.97 9.28
N THR A 245 12.73 -2.28 9.94
CA THR A 245 12.63 -3.44 10.85
C THR A 245 12.84 -4.76 10.11
N LEU A 246 12.20 -4.95 8.95
CA LEU A 246 12.40 -6.15 8.12
C LEU A 246 13.85 -6.29 7.67
N LEU A 247 14.48 -5.21 7.19
CA LEU A 247 15.89 -5.24 6.81
C LEU A 247 16.80 -5.62 7.98
N SER A 248 16.54 -5.06 9.17
CA SER A 248 17.30 -5.42 10.38
C SER A 248 17.12 -6.88 10.78
N LEU A 249 15.92 -7.45 10.67
CA LEU A 249 15.67 -8.86 10.96
C LEU A 249 16.37 -9.79 9.96
N MET A 250 16.49 -9.35 8.70
CA MET A 250 17.24 -10.04 7.65
C MET A 250 18.76 -9.86 7.73
N ASP A 251 19.27 -9.15 8.75
CA ASP A 251 20.69 -8.77 8.89
C ASP A 251 21.23 -7.99 7.67
N LEU A 252 20.39 -7.12 7.11
CA LEU A 252 20.72 -6.27 5.97
C LEU A 252 20.96 -4.82 6.40
N PRO A 253 21.86 -4.09 5.70
CA PRO A 253 22.02 -2.66 5.91
C PRO A 253 20.71 -1.91 5.61
N ILE A 254 20.45 -0.83 6.36
CA ILE A 254 19.30 0.04 6.11
C ILE A 254 19.80 1.21 5.24
N PRO A 255 19.20 1.47 4.06
CA PRO A 255 19.62 2.57 3.20
C PRO A 255 19.31 3.93 3.84
N ASP A 256 20.06 4.96 3.44
CA ASP A 256 19.95 6.31 4.03
C ASP A 256 18.59 6.98 3.78
N GLU A 257 17.84 6.55 2.76
CA GLU A 257 16.48 7.02 2.48
C GLU A 257 15.43 6.50 3.48
N MET A 258 15.72 5.44 4.23
CA MET A 258 14.81 4.89 5.24
C MET A 258 15.12 5.43 6.64
N GLY A 259 14.08 5.55 7.47
CA GLY A 259 14.23 5.83 8.89
C GLY A 259 14.99 4.72 9.62
N LYS A 260 15.62 5.06 10.76
CA LYS A 260 16.41 4.11 11.58
C LYS A 260 15.66 3.61 12.82
N HIS A 261 14.40 3.99 12.97
CA HIS A 261 13.59 3.52 14.09
C HIS A 261 13.15 2.08 13.81
N LEU A 262 13.50 1.17 14.72
CA LEU A 262 13.22 -0.26 14.60
C LEU A 262 12.16 -0.67 15.60
N LEU A 263 11.18 -1.44 15.12
CA LEU A 263 10.07 -1.87 15.96
C LEU A 263 10.39 -3.12 16.76
N VAL A 264 11.35 -3.92 16.29
CA VAL A 264 11.76 -5.19 16.89
C VAL A 264 13.27 -5.14 17.12
N ASN A 265 13.69 -5.40 18.36
CA ASN A 265 15.09 -5.51 18.75
C ASN A 265 15.34 -6.95 19.18
N LEU A 266 16.16 -7.66 18.41
CA LEU A 266 16.60 -9.00 18.78
C LEU A 266 17.35 -8.92 20.11
N ASN A 267 17.06 -9.84 21.02
CA ASN A 267 17.80 -9.91 22.27
C ASN A 267 19.20 -10.41 21.94
N ASP A 268 20.24 -9.73 22.44
CA ASP A 268 21.61 -10.23 22.34
C ASP A 268 21.66 -11.63 22.93
N THR A 269 21.81 -12.64 22.07
CA THR A 269 22.28 -13.95 22.53
C THR A 269 23.78 -13.79 22.69
N ASP A 270 24.23 -13.56 23.94
CA ASP A 270 25.63 -13.69 24.32
C ASP A 270 26.21 -14.94 23.64
N HIS A 271 27.15 -14.72 22.72
CA HIS A 271 27.99 -15.77 22.14
C HIS A 271 29.04 -16.24 23.16
#